data_AF-A0A947B538-F1
#
_entry.id   AF-A0A947B538-F1
#
_cell.length_a   1.000
_cell.length_b   1.000
_cell.length_c   1.000
_cell.angle_alpha   90.00
_cell.angle_beta   90.00
_cell.angle_gamma   90.00
#
_symmetry.space_group_name_H-M   'P 1'
#
loop_
_entity.id
_entity.type
_entity.pdbx_description
1 polymer ?
#
loop_
_entity_poly.entity_id
_entity_poly.type
_entity_poly.pdbx_seq_one_letter_code
_entity_poly.pdbx_strand_id
1 'polypeptide(L)'
;MNVKETDLLKSTTLISSLTLLSRVLGFIRDMAIAYFLGSGFKADIFFVAFRIPNLFRRLYAEGSLSLPYMPELGKEYALGNHSSFGRLASNLGGLTCTFYFGLTLLGVTTAP
;
A
#
# COMPACT_ATOMS: atom_id res chain seq x y z
N MET A 1 21.44 11.79 18.59
CA MET A 1 20.11 12.30 18.23
C MET A 1 19.30 12.48 19.51
N ASN A 2 19.07 13.72 19.96
CA ASN A 2 18.28 14.02 21.15
C ASN A 2 16.82 14.22 20.71
N VAL A 3 16.06 13.13 20.61
CA VAL A 3 14.63 13.19 20.27
C VAL A 3 13.89 13.65 21.52
N LYS A 4 13.31 14.85 21.46
CA LYS A 4 12.48 15.40 22.55
C LYS A 4 11.34 14.42 22.84
N GLU A 5 11.20 13.93 24.07
CA GLU A 5 10.15 12.97 24.45
C GLU A 5 8.73 13.43 24.05
N THR A 6 8.49 14.74 24.05
CA THR A 6 7.24 15.35 23.61
C THR A 6 6.91 15.14 22.13
N ASP A 7 7.90 15.00 21.25
CA ASP A 7 7.67 14.73 19.82
C ASP A 7 7.27 13.27 19.56
N LEU A 8 7.77 12.32 20.36
CA LEU A 8 7.39 10.92 20.26
C LEU A 8 5.94 10.69 20.71
N LEU A 9 5.54 11.32 21.82
CA LEU A 9 4.16 11.24 22.32
C LEU A 9 3.16 11.84 21.33
N LYS A 10 3.50 13.00 20.72
CA LYS A 10 2.67 13.63 19.69
C LYS A 10 2.57 12.76 18.44
N SER A 11 3.69 12.24 17.95
CA SER A 11 3.74 11.40 16.74
C SER A 11 2.97 10.09 16.95
N THR A 12 3.13 9.45 18.10
CA THR A 12 2.42 8.20 18.45
C THR A 12 0.91 8.43 18.55
N THR A 13 0.49 9.53 19.19
CA THR A 13 -0.92 9.89 19.32
C THR A 13 -1.55 10.23 17.96
N LEU A 14 -0.79 10.90 17.09
CA LEU A 14 -1.23 11.21 15.75
C LEU A 14 -1.39 9.92 14.91
N ILE A 15 -0.41 9.03 14.91
CA ILE A 15 -0.49 7.76 14.17
C ILE A 15 -1.61 6.87 14.70
N SER A 16 -1.78 6.77 16.03
CA SER A 16 -2.83 5.95 16.63
C SER A 16 -4.23 6.49 16.32
N SER A 17 -4.43 7.82 16.38
CA SER A 17 -5.70 8.44 15.99
C SER A 17 -6.01 8.26 14.50
N LEU A 18 -5.03 8.45 13.60
CA LEU A 18 -5.21 8.15 12.18
C LEU A 18 -5.52 6.66 11.93
N THR A 19 -4.90 5.76 12.68
CA THR A 19 -5.16 4.31 12.57
C THR A 19 -6.58 3.96 13.01
N LEU A 20 -7.05 4.52 14.13
CA LEU A 20 -8.42 4.34 14.60
C LEU A 20 -9.43 4.87 13.58
N LEU A 21 -9.18 6.07 13.03
CA LEU A 21 -10.04 6.67 12.01
C LEU A 21 -10.15 5.76 10.77
N SER A 22 -9.02 5.21 10.30
CA SER A 22 -9.01 4.27 9.18
C SER A 22 -9.82 3.00 9.48
N ARG A 23 -9.77 2.48 10.70
CA ARG A 23 -10.57 1.32 11.13
C ARG A 23 -12.07 1.62 11.16
N VAL A 24 -12.45 2.79 11.68
CA VAL A 24 -13.86 3.22 11.70
C VAL A 24 -14.39 3.38 10.28
N LEU A 25 -13.63 4.02 9.39
CA LEU A 25 -14.00 4.13 7.97
C LEU A 25 -14.12 2.75 7.29
N GLY A 26 -13.22 1.82 7.60
CA GLY A 26 -13.29 0.44 7.15
C GLY A 26 -14.55 -0.28 7.65
N PHE A 27 -14.92 -0.08 8.91
CA PHE A 27 -16.14 -0.65 9.48
C PHE A 27 -17.41 -0.10 8.83
N ILE A 28 -17.45 1.21 8.54
CA ILE A 28 -18.55 1.85 7.81
C ILE A 28 -18.66 1.27 6.40
N ARG A 29 -17.54 1.07 5.71
CA ARG A 29 -17.52 0.40 4.40
C ARG A 29 -18.10 -1.00 4.48
N ASP A 30 -17.71 -1.78 5.49
CA ASP A 30 -18.17 -3.15 5.64
C ASP A 30 -19.69 -3.20 5.98
N MET A 31 -20.19 -2.25 6.79
CA MET A 31 -21.64 -2.04 7.00
C MET A 31 -22.37 -1.67 5.70
N ALA A 32 -21.80 -0.77 4.90
CA ALA A 32 -22.40 -0.38 3.62
C ALA A 32 -22.48 -1.57 2.65
N ILE A 33 -21.40 -2.36 2.55
CA ILE A 33 -21.38 -3.60 1.76
C ILE A 33 -22.46 -4.57 2.24
N ALA A 34 -22.58 -4.78 3.56
CA ALA A 34 -23.62 -5.64 4.12
C ALA A 34 -25.04 -5.12 3.86
N TYR A 35 -25.24 -3.79 3.85
CA TYR A 35 -26.53 -3.17 3.54
C TYR A 35 -26.91 -3.30 2.06
N PHE A 36 -25.97 -3.08 1.14
CA PHE A 36 -26.23 -3.12 -0.31
C PHE A 36 -26.21 -4.54 -0.90
N LEU A 37 -25.31 -5.42 -0.45
CA LEU A 37 -25.15 -6.79 -0.97
C LEU A 37 -25.82 -7.86 -0.10
N GLY A 38 -26.24 -7.52 1.12
CA GLY A 38 -26.74 -8.46 2.14
C GLY A 38 -25.60 -9.20 2.87
N SER A 39 -25.91 -9.94 3.95
CA SER A 39 -24.94 -10.76 4.69
C SER A 39 -24.79 -12.19 4.14
N GLY A 40 -24.95 -12.36 2.82
CA GLY A 40 -24.96 -13.68 2.17
C GLY A 40 -23.80 -13.88 1.19
N PHE A 41 -23.87 -14.96 0.41
CA PHE A 41 -22.84 -15.44 -0.52
C PHE A 41 -22.27 -14.37 -1.48
N LYS A 42 -23.07 -13.35 -1.83
CA LYS A 42 -22.62 -12.24 -2.69
C LYS A 42 -21.58 -11.35 -2.02
N ALA A 43 -21.71 -11.09 -0.72
CA ALA A 43 -20.73 -10.31 0.03
C ALA A 43 -19.42 -11.09 0.21
N ASP A 44 -19.48 -12.41 0.46
CA ASP A 44 -18.29 -13.25 0.59
C ASP A 44 -17.47 -13.29 -0.70
N ILE A 45 -18.13 -13.46 -1.86
CA ILE A 45 -17.45 -13.41 -3.17
C ILE A 45 -16.79 -12.05 -3.38
N PHE A 46 -17.48 -10.96 -3.04
CA PHE A 46 -16.92 -9.61 -3.13
C PHE A 46 -15.65 -9.49 -2.27
N PHE A 47 -15.70 -9.85 -0.99
CA PHE A 47 -14.53 -9.76 -0.12
C PHE A 47 -13.36 -10.66 -0.56
N VAL A 48 -13.64 -11.84 -1.10
CA VAL A 48 -12.61 -12.73 -1.68
C VAL A 48 -12.01 -12.13 -2.94
N ALA A 49 -12.83 -11.62 -3.87
CA ALA A 49 -12.37 -10.98 -5.10
C ALA A 49 -11.49 -9.76 -4.79
N PHE A 50 -11.86 -8.95 -3.79
CA PHE A 50 -11.07 -7.78 -3.36
C PHE A 50 -9.77 -8.14 -2.61
N ARG A 51 -9.56 -9.40 -2.22
CA ARG A 51 -8.35 -9.84 -1.54
C ARG A 51 -7.13 -9.86 -2.45
N ILE A 52 -7.32 -10.29 -3.70
CA ILE A 52 -6.27 -10.33 -4.74
C ILE A 52 -5.67 -8.92 -4.98
N PRO A 53 -6.45 -7.89 -5.35
CA PRO A 53 -5.91 -6.55 -5.55
C PRO A 53 -5.36 -5.92 -4.27
N ASN A 54 -5.96 -6.21 -3.10
CA ASN A 54 -5.40 -5.73 -1.82
C ASN A 54 -4.06 -6.38 -1.48
N LEU A 55 -3.84 -7.65 -1.82
CA LEU A 55 -2.55 -8.31 -1.62
C LEU A 55 -1.46 -7.59 -2.42
N PHE A 56 -1.72 -7.33 -3.70
CA PHE A 56 -0.79 -6.55 -4.52
C PHE A 56 -0.58 -5.15 -3.93
N ARG A 57 -1.63 -4.49 -3.42
CA ARG A 57 -1.51 -3.13 -2.87
C ARG A 57 -0.57 -3.11 -1.67
N ARG A 58 -0.67 -4.14 -0.82
CA ARG A 58 0.21 -4.31 0.34
C ARG A 58 1.65 -4.62 -0.06
N LEU A 59 1.85 -5.47 -1.07
CA LEU A 59 3.19 -5.82 -1.54
C LEU A 59 3.91 -4.62 -2.17
N TYR A 60 3.23 -3.88 -3.04
CA TYR A 60 3.87 -2.88 -3.90
C TYR A 60 3.70 -1.43 -3.42
N ALA A 61 2.52 -1.05 -2.88
CA ALA A 61 2.21 0.34 -2.54
C ALA A 61 2.39 0.68 -1.05
N GLU A 62 2.30 -0.29 -0.14
CA GLU A 62 2.63 -0.10 1.28
C GLU A 62 4.14 -0.18 1.57
N GLY A 63 4.99 -0.26 0.53
CA GLY A 63 6.44 -0.24 0.67
C GLY A 63 7.07 -1.57 1.10
N SER A 64 6.33 -2.68 1.09
CA SER A 64 6.92 -3.99 1.41
C SER A 64 8.04 -4.36 0.44
N LEU A 65 7.90 -3.99 -0.85
CA LEU A 65 8.98 -4.11 -1.82
C LEU A 65 10.13 -3.14 -1.60
N SER A 66 9.91 -1.94 -1.04
CA SER A 66 11.00 -0.98 -0.84
C SER A 66 11.90 -1.31 0.35
N LEU A 67 11.45 -2.12 1.31
CA LEU A 67 12.24 -2.58 2.47
C LEU A 67 13.61 -3.20 2.09
N PRO A 68 13.70 -4.18 1.17
CA PRO A 68 14.99 -4.74 0.74
C PRO A 68 15.82 -3.81 -0.15
N TYR A 69 15.19 -2.85 -0.85
CA TYR A 69 15.91 -1.93 -1.76
C TYR A 69 16.41 -0.66 -1.07
N MET A 70 15.81 -0.25 0.05
CA MET A 70 16.21 0.94 0.81
C MET A 70 17.71 0.95 1.20
N PRO A 71 18.32 -0.15 1.67
CA PRO A 71 19.75 -0.17 1.99
C PRO A 71 20.63 0.08 0.75
N GLU A 72 20.26 -0.48 -0.40
CA GLU A 72 21.03 -0.33 -1.64
C GLU A 72 20.90 1.08 -2.22
N LEU A 73 19.68 1.63 -2.22
CA LEU A 73 19.44 3.03 -2.56
C LEU A 73 20.17 3.99 -1.60
N GLY A 74 20.26 3.63 -0.31
CA GLY A 74 21.01 4.38 0.70
C GLY A 74 22.51 4.41 0.45
N LYS A 75 23.10 3.31 -0.05
CA LYS A 75 24.52 3.28 -0.46
C LYS A 75 24.80 4.20 -1.63
N GLU A 76 24.00 4.12 -2.69
CA GLU A 76 24.14 4.99 -3.87
C GLU A 76 23.95 6.47 -3.52
N TYR A 77 23.02 6.77 -2.60
CA TYR A 77 22.83 8.11 -2.07
C TYR A 77 24.06 8.61 -1.27
N ALA A 78 24.64 7.77 -0.41
CA ALA A 78 25.82 8.11 0.38
C ALA A 78 27.08 8.33 -0.48
N LEU A 79 27.18 7.64 -1.63
CA LEU A 79 28.27 7.80 -2.60
C LEU A 79 28.14 9.04 -3.49
N GLY A 80 27.05 9.82 -3.37
CA GLY A 80 26.80 11.01 -4.19
C GLY A 80 26.48 10.72 -5.65
N ASN A 81 26.20 9.45 -5.99
CA ASN A 81 26.01 9.00 -7.36
C ASN A 81 24.53 9.16 -7.79
N HIS A 82 24.10 10.41 -7.96
CA HIS A 82 22.70 10.77 -8.22
C HIS A 82 22.13 10.13 -9.50
N SER A 83 22.98 9.82 -10.49
CA SER A 83 22.58 9.16 -11.74
C SER A 83 22.17 7.69 -11.53
N SER A 84 22.92 6.95 -10.71
CA SER A 84 22.64 5.55 -10.37
C SER A 84 21.42 5.42 -9.48
N PHE A 85 21.26 6.33 -8.50
CA PHE A 85 20.08 6.40 -7.65
C PHE A 85 18.79 6.59 -8.46
N GLY A 86 18.77 7.58 -9.35
CA GLY A 86 17.61 7.88 -10.19
C GLY A 86 17.23 6.72 -11.11
N ARG A 87 18.23 6.01 -11.65
CA ARG A 87 18.02 4.86 -12.53
C ARG A 87 17.43 3.65 -11.79
N LEU A 88 17.93 3.35 -10.59
CA LEU A 88 17.39 2.27 -9.76
C LEU A 88 15.96 2.56 -9.32
N ALA A 89 15.69 3.79 -8.86
CA ALA A 89 14.35 4.21 -8.46
C ALA A 89 13.36 4.20 -9.65
N SER A 90 13.78 4.69 -10.81
CA SER A 90 12.96 4.73 -12.03
C SER A 90 12.68 3.33 -12.57
N ASN A 91 13.67 2.42 -12.57
CA ASN A 91 13.45 1.04 -13.00
C ASN A 91 12.50 0.29 -12.06
N LEU A 92 12.68 0.46 -10.73
CA LEU A 92 11.81 -0.18 -9.76
C LEU A 92 10.38 0.34 -9.88
N GLY A 93 10.19 1.67 -9.92
CA GLY A 93 8.88 2.28 -10.11
C GLY A 93 8.24 1.95 -11.45
N GLY A 94 9.03 1.87 -12.51
CA GLY A 94 8.59 1.46 -13.84
C GLY A 94 8.08 0.02 -13.86
N LEU A 95 8.84 -0.92 -13.29
CA LEU A 95 8.46 -2.33 -13.21
C LEU A 95 7.18 -2.54 -12.39
N THR A 96 7.06 -1.88 -11.24
CA THR A 96 5.86 -1.99 -10.41
C THR A 96 4.64 -1.39 -11.11
N CYS A 97 4.80 -0.25 -11.79
CA CYS A 97 3.75 0.40 -12.56
C CYS A 97 3.29 -0.45 -13.74
N THR A 98 4.21 -0.97 -14.57
CA THR A 98 3.89 -1.83 -15.70
C THR A 98 3.23 -3.13 -15.26
N PHE A 99 3.70 -3.74 -14.18
CA PHE A 99 3.09 -4.94 -13.61
C PHE A 99 1.65 -4.68 -13.18
N TYR A 100 1.40 -3.59 -12.44
CA TYR A 100 0.06 -3.20 -12.04
C TYR A 100 -0.86 -2.89 -13.21
N PHE A 101 -0.35 -2.15 -14.19
CA PHE A 101 -1.08 -1.80 -15.39
C PHE A 101 -1.50 -3.05 -16.16
N GLY A 102 -0.60 -4.03 -16.35
CA GLY A 102 -0.93 -5.31 -16.95
C GLY A 102 -1.97 -6.10 -16.16
N LEU A 103 -1.86 -6.10 -14.83
CA LEU A 103 -2.80 -6.79 -13.95
C LEU A 103 -4.20 -6.14 -14.00
N THR A 104 -4.27 -4.82 -14.10
CA THR A 104 -5.53 -4.07 -14.32
C THR A 104 -6.12 -4.39 -15.69
N LEU A 105 -5.32 -4.39 -16.75
CA LEU A 105 -5.80 -4.75 -18.10
C LEU A 105 -6.36 -6.17 -18.14
N LEU A 106 -5.65 -7.15 -17.56
CA LEU A 106 -6.13 -8.52 -17.45
C LEU A 106 -7.47 -8.56 -16.71
N GLY A 107 -7.55 -7.92 -15.54
CA GLY A 107 -8.77 -7.85 -14.75
C GLY A 107 -9.97 -7.27 -15.52
N VAL A 108 -9.75 -6.21 -16.28
CA VAL A 108 -10.78 -5.59 -17.14
C VAL A 108 -11.20 -6.52 -18.28
N THR A 109 -10.26 -7.21 -18.93
CA THR A 109 -10.59 -8.11 -20.06
C THR A 109 -11.27 -9.41 -19.62
N THR A 110 -11.02 -9.87 -18.40
CA THR A 110 -11.66 -11.07 -17.83
C THR A 110 -12.96 -10.77 -17.09
N ALA A 111 -13.34 -9.50 -16.96
CA ALA A 111 -14.58 -9.12 -16.31
C ALA A 111 -15.80 -9.49 -17.20
N PRO A 112 -16.73 -10.31 -16.71
CA PRO A 112 -17.96 -10.66 -17.43
C PRO A 112 -18.99 -9.52 -17.44
#